data_AF-F9W227-F1
#
_entry.id   AF-F9W227-F1
#
_cell.length_a   1.000
_cell.length_b   1.000
_cell.length_c   1.000
_cell.angle_alpha   90.00
_cell.angle_beta   90.00
_cell.angle_gamma   90.00
#
_symmetry.space_group_name_H-M   'P 1'
#
loop_
_entity.id
_entity.type
_entity.pdbx_description
1 polymer ?
#
loop_
_entity_poly.entity_id
_entity_poly.type
_entity_poly.pdbx_seq_one_letter_code
_entity_poly.pdbx_strand_id
1 'polypeptide(L)'
;MYRDFLDAGHARVQHIAYWNDSFQELHDRAVAAGFTVGQEGQIGGADGRFAYLETEHHPASVVEISDVGGTKKFVFDLIKLATANWDGSSPIQEIDASLIRGDPTALAEIMEVLA
;
A
#
# COMPACT_ATOMS: atom_id res chain seq x y z
N MET A 1 -0.95 -16.59 -2.01
CA MET A 1 -0.75 -15.93 -0.70
C MET A 1 -2.03 -15.78 0.12
N TYR A 2 -2.97 -14.86 -0.18
CA TYR A 2 -4.14 -14.64 0.70
C TYR A 2 -5.12 -15.83 0.75
N ARG A 3 -5.41 -16.43 -0.41
CA ARG A 3 -6.25 -17.64 -0.48
C ARG A 3 -5.61 -18.78 0.32
N ASP A 4 -4.32 -19.03 0.11
CA ASP A 4 -3.59 -20.10 0.80
C ASP A 4 -3.56 -19.88 2.33
N PHE A 5 -3.40 -18.62 2.77
CA PHE A 5 -3.50 -18.27 4.20
C PHE A 5 -4.86 -18.66 4.80
N LEU A 6 -5.97 -18.40 4.09
CA LEU A 6 -7.30 -18.77 4.55
C LEU A 6 -7.53 -20.28 4.49
N ASP A 7 -7.09 -20.93 3.41
CA ASP A 7 -7.26 -22.38 3.20
C ASP A 7 -6.43 -23.19 4.21
N ALA A 8 -5.33 -22.64 4.72
CA ALA A 8 -4.56 -23.17 5.86
C ALA A 8 -5.28 -23.02 7.22
N GLY A 9 -6.50 -22.48 7.24
CA GLY A 9 -7.29 -22.28 8.45
C GLY A 9 -6.81 -21.13 9.32
N HIS A 10 -5.94 -20.25 8.79
CA HIS A 10 -5.49 -19.08 9.54
C HIS A 10 -6.59 -18.01 9.58
N ALA A 11 -6.69 -17.38 10.74
CA ALA A 11 -7.51 -16.21 10.99
C ALA A 11 -6.65 -15.22 11.76
N ARG A 12 -6.73 -13.91 11.41
CA ARG A 12 -6.06 -12.71 11.97
C ARG A 12 -5.37 -11.90 10.86
N VAL A 13 -4.57 -10.91 11.25
CA VAL A 13 -3.78 -10.04 10.38
C VAL A 13 -2.91 -10.88 9.45
N GLN A 14 -3.18 -10.80 8.14
CA GLN A 14 -2.48 -11.59 7.14
C GLN A 14 -1.12 -11.01 6.76
N HIS A 15 -0.93 -9.69 6.78
CA HIS A 15 0.36 -9.05 6.55
C HIS A 15 0.56 -7.76 7.36
N ILE A 16 1.81 -7.35 7.49
CA ILE A 16 2.22 -6.00 7.93
C ILE A 16 3.03 -5.37 6.81
N ALA A 17 2.66 -4.16 6.39
CA ALA A 17 3.33 -3.43 5.33
C ALA A 17 4.37 -2.44 5.88
N TYR A 18 5.56 -2.48 5.32
CA TYR A 18 6.65 -1.53 5.55
C TYR A 18 6.86 -0.69 4.31
N TRP A 19 6.63 0.61 4.46
CA TRP A 19 6.71 1.56 3.37
C TRP A 19 8.10 2.17 3.32
N ASN A 20 8.72 2.19 2.14
CA ASN A 20 10.10 2.62 1.97
C ASN A 20 10.32 3.47 0.72
N ASP A 21 11.10 4.54 0.83
CA ASP A 21 11.47 5.44 -0.28
C ASP A 21 12.58 4.85 -1.20
N SER A 22 13.19 3.74 -0.79
CA SER A 22 14.26 3.04 -1.51
C SER A 22 13.87 1.58 -1.74
N PHE A 23 12.68 1.39 -2.34
CA PHE A 23 12.06 0.08 -2.54
C PHE A 23 13.01 -0.95 -3.15
N GLN A 24 13.71 -0.60 -4.24
CA GLN A 24 14.59 -1.54 -4.94
C GLN A 24 15.74 -2.03 -4.04
N GLU A 25 16.35 -1.13 -3.28
CA GLU A 25 17.43 -1.49 -2.36
C GLU A 25 16.92 -2.42 -1.25
N LEU A 26 15.74 -2.12 -0.68
CA LEU A 26 15.13 -2.96 0.34
C LEU A 26 14.75 -4.34 -0.20
N HIS A 27 14.19 -4.38 -1.40
CA HIS A 27 13.86 -5.62 -2.10
C HIS A 27 15.10 -6.49 -2.32
N ASP A 28 16.16 -5.93 -2.90
CA ASP A 28 17.38 -6.68 -3.21
C ASP A 28 18.06 -7.17 -1.93
N ARG A 29 18.04 -6.36 -0.87
CA ARG A 29 18.53 -6.77 0.46
C ARG A 29 17.71 -7.90 1.07
N ALA A 30 16.39 -7.89 0.91
CA ALA A 30 15.52 -8.96 1.41
C ALA A 30 15.83 -10.28 0.69
N VAL A 31 15.92 -10.26 -0.64
CA VAL A 31 16.28 -11.44 -1.43
C VAL A 31 17.68 -11.94 -1.07
N ALA A 32 18.66 -11.04 -0.95
CA ALA A 32 20.02 -11.40 -0.54
C ALA A 32 20.10 -11.98 0.88
N ALA A 33 19.17 -11.59 1.76
CA ALA A 33 19.04 -12.14 3.11
C ALA A 33 18.30 -13.49 3.16
N GLY A 34 17.83 -14.00 2.02
CA GLY A 34 17.16 -15.30 1.90
C GLY A 34 15.63 -15.26 2.04
N PHE A 35 15.01 -14.07 1.98
CA PHE A 35 13.55 -14.00 1.88
C PHE A 35 13.07 -14.39 0.48
N THR A 36 11.98 -15.16 0.42
CA THR A 36 11.32 -15.53 -0.85
C THR A 36 10.23 -14.52 -1.18
N VAL A 37 10.22 -14.00 -2.41
CA VAL A 37 9.11 -13.18 -2.93
C VAL A 37 7.97 -14.12 -3.34
N GLY A 38 6.84 -14.05 -2.63
CA GLY A 38 5.67 -14.87 -2.94
C GLY A 38 4.72 -14.21 -3.94
N GLN A 39 4.62 -12.87 -3.91
CA GLN A 39 3.81 -12.09 -4.85
C GLN A 39 4.33 -10.66 -4.93
N GLU A 40 4.36 -10.07 -6.13
CA GLU A 40 4.73 -8.67 -6.33
C GLU A 40 3.84 -8.01 -7.40
N GLY A 41 3.86 -6.69 -7.45
CA GLY A 41 3.09 -5.92 -8.42
C GLY A 41 3.27 -4.42 -8.26
N GLN A 42 2.40 -3.67 -8.94
CA GLN A 42 2.41 -2.21 -8.90
C GLN A 42 0.99 -1.63 -8.95
N ILE A 43 0.76 -0.52 -8.23
CA ILE A 43 -0.49 0.24 -8.22
C ILE A 43 -0.21 1.67 -8.63
N GLY A 44 -0.90 2.18 -9.65
CA GLY A 44 -0.74 3.58 -10.06
C GLY A 44 0.60 3.89 -10.75
N GLY A 45 1.23 2.89 -11.38
CA GLY A 45 2.45 3.05 -12.19
C GLY A 45 3.70 2.46 -11.54
N ALA A 46 4.86 2.75 -12.15
CA ALA A 46 6.15 2.15 -11.78
C ALA A 46 6.63 2.54 -10.36
N ASP A 47 6.11 3.64 -9.80
CA ASP A 47 6.46 4.13 -8.48
C ASP A 47 5.59 3.54 -7.36
N GLY A 48 4.57 2.76 -7.71
CA GLY A 48 3.66 2.14 -6.73
C GLY A 48 3.91 0.66 -6.53
N ARG A 49 5.18 0.25 -6.57
CA ARG A 49 5.60 -1.15 -6.42
C ARG A 49 5.31 -1.68 -5.02
N PHE A 50 5.09 -2.99 -4.94
CA PHE A 50 5.00 -3.73 -3.68
C PHE A 50 5.43 -5.18 -3.89
N ALA A 51 5.92 -5.82 -2.82
CA ALA A 51 6.22 -7.23 -2.79
C ALA A 51 5.87 -7.84 -1.43
N TYR A 52 5.24 -9.00 -1.45
CA TYR A 52 4.96 -9.85 -0.30
C TYR A 52 6.05 -10.90 -0.16
N LEU A 53 6.68 -10.94 1.01
CA LEU A 53 7.77 -11.85 1.36
C LEU A 53 7.23 -13.00 2.20
N GLU A 54 7.52 -14.23 1.80
CA GLU A 54 7.14 -15.43 2.56
C GLU A 54 7.91 -15.47 3.89
N THR A 55 7.19 -15.46 5.00
CA THR A 55 7.77 -15.44 6.36
C THR A 55 7.37 -16.64 7.21
N GLU A 56 6.98 -17.75 6.58
CA GLU A 56 6.45 -18.96 7.25
C GLU A 56 7.43 -19.63 8.22
N HIS A 57 8.68 -19.17 8.30
CA HIS A 57 9.64 -19.54 9.35
C HIS A 57 9.14 -19.15 10.76
N HIS A 58 8.14 -18.27 10.88
CA HIS A 58 7.37 -18.04 12.11
C HIS A 58 5.86 -18.04 11.82
N PRO A 59 5.01 -18.48 12.76
CA PRO A 59 3.56 -18.40 12.61
C PRO A 59 3.09 -16.96 12.82
N ALA A 60 3.20 -16.10 11.81
CA ALA A 60 2.49 -14.83 11.74
C ALA A 60 2.47 -14.24 10.31
N SER A 61 1.89 -13.05 10.25
CA SER A 61 1.62 -12.20 9.09
C SER A 61 2.81 -12.08 8.13
N VAL A 62 2.53 -12.25 6.84
CA VAL A 62 3.44 -12.00 5.71
C VAL A 62 4.01 -10.58 5.81
N VAL A 63 5.25 -10.37 5.39
CA VAL A 63 5.81 -9.01 5.30
C VAL A 63 5.50 -8.46 3.91
N GLU A 64 4.85 -7.31 3.84
CA GLU A 64 4.80 -6.52 2.60
C GLU A 64 5.88 -5.44 2.67
N ILE A 65 6.69 -5.31 1.62
CA ILE A 65 7.46 -4.10 1.35
C ILE A 65 6.74 -3.30 0.26
N SER A 66 6.60 -2.00 0.46
CA SER A 66 5.77 -1.14 -0.39
C SER A 66 6.53 0.15 -0.71
N ASP A 67 6.58 0.54 -1.98
CA ASP A 67 7.22 1.79 -2.40
C ASP A 67 6.39 2.97 -1.88
N VAL A 68 7.00 3.99 -1.27
CA VAL A 68 6.29 5.22 -0.86
C VAL A 68 5.95 6.09 -2.07
N GLY A 69 6.49 5.79 -3.26
CA GLY A 69 6.31 6.59 -4.46
C GLY A 69 4.88 6.68 -5.02
N GLY A 70 4.73 7.70 -5.88
CA GLY A 70 3.63 7.84 -6.83
C GLY A 70 2.26 8.13 -6.23
N THR A 71 1.25 7.76 -7.00
CA THR A 71 -0.18 7.95 -6.74
C THR A 71 -0.62 7.42 -5.37
N LYS A 72 0.00 6.34 -4.90
CA LYS A 72 -0.35 5.72 -3.64
C LYS A 72 -0.12 6.67 -2.47
N LYS A 73 1.03 7.34 -2.38
CA LYS A 73 1.28 8.33 -1.33
C LYS A 73 0.34 9.51 -1.42
N PHE A 74 0.02 9.97 -2.63
CA PHE A 74 -0.93 11.06 -2.81
C PHE A 74 -2.29 10.75 -2.15
N VAL A 75 -2.82 9.53 -2.33
CA VAL A 75 -4.09 9.12 -1.69
C VAL A 75 -3.99 9.14 -0.17
N PHE A 76 -2.88 8.71 0.42
CA PHE A 76 -2.69 8.77 1.87
C PHE A 76 -2.52 10.21 2.39
N ASP A 77 -1.88 11.09 1.61
CA ASP A 77 -1.81 12.52 1.92
C ASP A 77 -3.22 13.16 1.89
N LEU A 78 -4.07 12.76 0.94
CA LEU A 78 -5.48 13.19 0.87
C LEU A 78 -6.27 12.75 2.11
N ILE A 79 -6.14 11.49 2.53
CA ILE A 79 -6.77 10.98 3.76
C ILE A 79 -6.29 11.79 4.98
N LYS A 80 -4.98 12.06 5.06
CA LYS A 80 -4.40 12.85 6.16
C LYS A 80 -4.99 14.26 6.19
N LEU A 81 -5.16 14.89 5.04
CA LEU A 81 -5.74 16.24 4.94
C LEU A 81 -7.22 16.24 5.33
N ALA A 82 -8.00 15.31 4.78
CA ALA A 82 -9.43 15.15 5.06
C ALA A 82 -9.72 14.87 6.55
N THR A 83 -8.80 14.22 7.24
CA THR A 83 -8.93 13.88 8.67
C THR A 83 -8.43 14.96 9.62
N ALA A 84 -7.67 15.97 9.15
CA ALA A 84 -6.98 16.94 10.01
C ALA A 84 -7.91 17.70 10.98
N ASN A 85 -9.14 17.99 10.55
CA ASN A 85 -10.15 18.70 11.35
C ASN A 85 -11.48 17.92 11.45
N TRP A 86 -11.44 16.62 11.22
CA TRP A 86 -12.65 15.81 11.18
C TRP A 86 -13.20 15.57 12.59
N ASP A 87 -14.45 15.98 12.84
CA ASP A 87 -15.13 15.90 14.13
C ASP A 87 -15.92 14.60 14.33
N GLY A 88 -15.86 13.68 13.36
CA GLY A 88 -16.63 12.43 13.37
C GLY A 88 -17.97 12.50 12.65
N SER A 89 -18.43 13.68 12.23
CA SER A 89 -19.63 13.85 11.41
C SER A 89 -19.38 13.46 9.95
N SER A 90 -20.37 12.95 9.20
CA SER A 90 -20.16 12.47 7.82
C SER A 90 -19.08 11.36 7.73
N PRO A 91 -19.33 10.16 8.28
CA PRO A 91 -18.35 9.08 8.40
C PRO A 91 -17.95 8.41 7.09
N ILE A 92 -18.57 8.78 5.98
CA ILE A 92 -18.25 8.28 4.64
C ILE A 92 -17.86 9.49 3.80
N GLN A 93 -16.63 9.47 3.30
CA GLN A 93 -16.13 10.45 2.34
C GLN A 93 -15.76 9.70 1.06
N GLU A 94 -16.43 10.05 -0.02
CA GLU A 94 -16.17 9.45 -1.33
C GLU A 94 -14.94 10.11 -1.96
N ILE A 95 -14.06 9.28 -2.52
CA ILE A 95 -12.89 9.72 -3.26
C ILE A 95 -13.03 9.15 -4.67
N ASP A 96 -12.77 9.96 -5.69
CA ASP A 96 -12.77 9.47 -7.07
C ASP A 96 -11.71 8.36 -7.22
N ALA A 97 -12.15 7.17 -7.60
CA ALA A 97 -11.29 6.01 -7.79
C ALA A 97 -10.27 6.20 -8.93
N SER A 98 -10.45 7.17 -9.82
CA SER A 98 -9.45 7.58 -10.81
C SER A 98 -8.16 8.11 -10.14
N LEU A 99 -8.28 8.74 -8.96
CA LEU A 99 -7.14 9.22 -8.18
C LEU A 99 -6.22 8.09 -7.76
N ILE A 100 -6.74 6.90 -7.44
CA ILE A 100 -5.93 5.73 -7.05
C ILE A 100 -5.14 5.17 -8.26
N ARG A 101 -5.65 5.39 -9.48
CA ARG A 101 -5.00 4.94 -10.72
C ARG A 101 -3.97 5.92 -11.25
N GLY A 102 -3.89 7.12 -10.67
CA GLY A 102 -2.94 8.16 -11.05
C GLY A 102 -3.43 8.98 -12.23
N ASP A 103 -4.75 9.15 -12.37
CA ASP A 103 -5.30 10.02 -13.41
C ASP A 103 -4.88 11.48 -13.16
N PRO A 104 -4.15 12.12 -14.10
CA PRO A 104 -3.65 13.48 -13.90
C PRO A 104 -4.75 14.54 -13.81
N THR A 105 -5.91 14.31 -14.44
CA THR A 105 -7.03 15.27 -14.45
C THR A 105 -7.69 15.28 -13.09
N ALA A 106 -8.03 14.11 -12.57
CA ALA A 106 -8.62 13.98 -11.24
C ALA A 106 -7.68 14.55 -10.16
N LEU A 107 -6.37 14.32 -10.30
CA LEU A 107 -5.37 14.89 -9.41
C LEU A 107 -5.37 16.43 -9.43
N ALA A 108 -5.53 17.05 -10.60
CA ALA A 108 -5.62 18.51 -10.69
C ALA A 108 -6.90 19.05 -10.04
N GLU A 109 -8.05 18.42 -10.32
CA GLU A 109 -9.36 18.82 -9.78
C GLU A 109 -9.39 18.76 -8.25
N ILE A 110 -8.88 17.69 -7.65
CA ILE A 110 -8.86 17.56 -6.18
C ILE A 110 -7.90 18.58 -5.55
N MET A 111 -6.79 18.91 -6.21
CA MET A 111 -5.84 19.91 -5.69
C MET A 111 -6.42 21.33 -5.70
N GLU A 112 -7.32 21.66 -6.64
CA GLU A 112 -8.06 22.94 -6.60
C GLU A 112 -9.05 23.00 -5.43
N VAL A 113 -9.70 21.89 -5.09
CA VAL A 113 -10.66 21.81 -3.97
C VAL A 113 -9.96 21.95 -2.61
N LEU A 114 -8.69 21.54 -2.52
CA LEU A 114 -7.91 21.50 -1.29
C LEU A 114 -7.06 22.76 -1.04
N ALA A 115 -6.96 23.65 -2.02
CA ALA A 115 -6.22 24.92 -1.94
C ALA A 115 -7.00 26.02 -1.20
#